data_AF-A0A1K1T836-F1
#
_entry.id   AF-A0A1K1T836-F1
#
_cell.length_a   1.000
_cell.length_b   1.000
_cell.length_c   1.000
_cell.angle_alpha   90.00
_cell.angle_beta   90.00
_cell.angle_gamma   90.00
#
_symmetry.space_group_name_H-M   'P 1'
#
loop_
_entity.id
_entity.type
_entity.pdbx_description
1 polymer ?
#
loop_
_entity_poly.entity_id
_entity_poly.type
_entity_poly.pdbx_seq_one_letter_code
_entity_poly.pdbx_strand_id
1 'polypeptide(L)'
;MTADSAQVSTAFVTWTNAEPDTLMERVLAPANLRRAYQRVVSNKGAPGADGMTVEQLAHYTKQYWPILKARLLAGEYHPQG
;
A
#
# COMPACT_ATOMS: atom_id res chain seq x y z
N MET A 1 -15.19 -14.54 -39.55
CA MET A 1 -16.26 -14.70 -38.55
C MET A 1 -15.58 -14.59 -37.20
N THR A 2 -15.78 -13.43 -36.58
CA THR A 2 -15.06 -12.93 -35.41
C THR A 2 -15.50 -13.66 -34.15
N ALA A 3 -14.53 -14.19 -33.41
CA ALA A 3 -14.71 -14.63 -32.05
C ALA A 3 -14.75 -13.41 -31.12
N ASP A 4 -15.58 -13.57 -30.09
CA ASP A 4 -15.34 -13.13 -28.72
C ASP A 4 -15.41 -11.64 -28.40
N SER A 5 -16.40 -11.30 -27.58
CA SER A 5 -16.36 -10.18 -26.65
C SER A 5 -17.42 -10.45 -25.59
N ALA A 6 -17.05 -11.24 -24.59
CA ALA A 6 -17.80 -11.34 -23.35
C ALA A 6 -17.95 -9.92 -22.74
N GLN A 7 -19.20 -9.43 -22.72
CA GLN A 7 -19.58 -8.18 -22.09
C GLN A 7 -19.45 -8.34 -20.58
N VAL A 8 -18.35 -7.85 -20.01
CA VAL A 8 -18.21 -7.76 -18.54
C VAL A 8 -19.17 -6.69 -18.06
N SER A 9 -20.23 -7.12 -17.38
CA SER A 9 -21.29 -6.25 -16.86
C SER A 9 -20.72 -5.19 -15.93
N THR A 10 -20.78 -3.93 -16.38
CA THR A 10 -20.42 -2.69 -15.66
C THR A 10 -21.17 -2.51 -14.32
N ALA A 11 -22.19 -3.34 -14.07
CA ALA A 11 -22.99 -3.31 -12.85
C ALA A 11 -22.26 -3.74 -11.57
N PHE A 12 -21.09 -4.41 -11.66
CA PHE A 12 -20.36 -4.81 -10.44
C PHE A 12 -19.48 -3.68 -9.85
N VAL A 13 -19.18 -2.65 -10.64
CA VAL A 13 -18.27 -1.56 -10.23
C VAL A 13 -18.98 -0.54 -9.32
N THR A 14 -20.31 -0.44 -9.37
CA THR A 14 -21.05 0.68 -8.76
C THR A 14 -21.54 0.47 -7.31
N TRP A 15 -21.31 -0.68 -6.67
CA TRP A 15 -21.72 -0.90 -5.27
C TRP A 15 -20.57 -0.76 -4.25
N THR A 16 -19.34 -0.63 -4.72
CA THR A 16 -18.23 -0.21 -3.86
C THR A 16 -17.77 1.15 -4.34
N ASN A 17 -17.88 2.19 -3.50
CA ASN A 17 -17.22 3.49 -3.70
C ASN A 17 -15.67 3.38 -3.83
N ALA A 18 -15.11 2.19 -3.99
CA ALA A 18 -13.72 1.95 -4.29
C ALA A 18 -13.57 1.81 -5.81
N GLU A 19 -13.45 2.93 -6.50
CA GLU A 19 -12.78 2.91 -7.81
C GLU A 19 -11.40 2.26 -7.59
N PRO A 20 -11.07 1.16 -8.30
CA PRO A 20 -9.83 0.40 -8.09
C PRO A 20 -8.58 1.29 -8.20
N ASP A 21 -8.66 2.33 -9.03
CA ASP A 21 -7.60 3.31 -9.27
C ASP A 21 -7.26 4.19 -8.05
N THR A 22 -8.10 4.19 -7.01
CA THR A 22 -7.89 4.98 -5.77
C THR A 22 -7.39 4.14 -4.59
N LEU A 23 -7.26 2.81 -4.74
CA LEU A 23 -6.96 1.93 -3.61
C LEU A 23 -5.58 2.21 -3.00
N MET A 24 -4.56 2.44 -3.82
CA MET A 24 -3.21 2.78 -3.33
C MET A 24 -3.22 4.12 -2.57
N GLU A 25 -3.98 5.10 -3.03
CA GLU A 25 -4.12 6.39 -2.34
C GLU A 25 -4.77 6.23 -0.96
N ARG A 26 -5.75 5.34 -0.84
CA ARG A 26 -6.37 4.97 0.45
C ARG A 26 -5.40 4.22 1.36
N VAL A 27 -4.58 3.32 0.82
CA VAL A 27 -3.52 2.63 1.57
C VAL A 27 -2.54 3.66 2.15
N LEU A 28 -2.17 4.66 1.36
CA LEU A 28 -1.23 5.73 1.73
C LEU A 28 -1.88 6.88 2.51
N ALA A 29 -3.17 6.79 2.84
CA ALA A 29 -3.85 7.81 3.63
C ALA A 29 -3.21 7.94 5.03
N PRO A 30 -2.98 9.16 5.56
CA PRO A 30 -2.31 9.36 6.84
C PRO A 30 -2.97 8.62 8.02
N ALA A 31 -4.30 8.52 8.02
CA ALA A 31 -5.04 7.76 9.03
C ALA A 31 -4.75 6.25 8.94
N ASN A 32 -4.63 5.71 7.73
CA ASN A 32 -4.34 4.31 7.53
C ASN A 32 -2.90 3.97 7.95
N LEU A 33 -1.92 4.76 7.51
CA LEU A 33 -0.51 4.56 7.85
C LEU A 33 -0.26 4.63 9.36
N ARG A 34 -0.94 5.53 10.07
CA ARG A 34 -0.83 5.62 11.54
C ARG A 34 -1.34 4.35 12.23
N ARG A 35 -2.48 3.79 11.78
CA ARG A 35 -3.00 2.51 12.30
C ARG A 35 -2.04 1.36 11.98
N ALA A 36 -1.50 1.32 10.77
CA ALA A 36 -0.53 0.32 10.36
C ALA A 36 0.74 0.37 11.22
N TYR A 37 1.29 1.56 11.45
CA TYR A 37 2.45 1.76 12.31
C TYR A 37 2.20 1.29 13.74
N GLN A 38 1.07 1.67 14.36
CA GLN A 38 0.70 1.22 15.70
C GLN A 38 0.60 -0.31 15.81
N ARG A 39 0.08 -0.96 14.77
CA ARG A 39 -0.01 -2.42 14.72
C ARG A 39 1.37 -3.07 14.63
N VAL A 40 2.25 -2.55 13.77
CA VAL A 40 3.64 -3.03 13.65
C VAL A 40 4.38 -2.91 14.99
N VAL A 41 4.25 -1.77 15.66
CA VAL A 41 4.84 -1.56 16.99
C VAL A 41 4.31 -2.58 18.01
N SER A 42 3.00 -2.82 17.98
CA SER A 42 2.34 -3.74 18.91
C SER A 42 2.69 -5.21 18.66
N ASN A 43 3.07 -5.57 17.43
CA ASN A 43 3.44 -6.94 17.06
C ASN A 43 4.78 -7.37 17.67
N LYS A 44 5.68 -6.43 17.99
CA LYS A 44 6.99 -6.71 18.62
C LYS A 44 7.80 -7.83 17.93
N GLY A 45 7.70 -7.93 16.61
CA GLY A 45 8.42 -8.93 15.83
C GLY A 45 9.93 -8.69 15.82
N ALA A 46 10.70 -9.74 15.54
CA ALA A 46 12.12 -9.61 15.26
C ALA A 46 12.34 -8.77 13.98
N PRO A 47 13.47 -8.04 13.86
CA PRO A 47 13.84 -7.34 12.62
C PRO A 47 13.89 -8.27 11.40
N GLY A 48 13.65 -7.69 10.22
CA GLY A 48 13.79 -8.39 8.94
C GLY A 48 15.25 -8.53 8.50
N ALA A 49 15.46 -8.87 7.22
CA ALA A 49 16.79 -9.00 6.64
C ALA A 49 17.61 -7.68 6.67
N ASP A 50 16.93 -6.54 6.75
CA ASP A 50 17.54 -5.21 6.89
C ASP A 50 18.04 -4.90 8.32
N GLY A 51 17.69 -5.75 9.30
CA GLY A 51 18.02 -5.55 10.71
C GLY A 51 17.32 -4.34 11.35
N MET A 52 16.32 -3.73 10.69
CA MET A 52 15.70 -2.51 11.19
C MET A 52 14.74 -2.78 12.35
N THR A 53 14.94 -2.08 13.47
CA THR A 53 14.02 -2.16 14.61
C THR A 53 12.78 -1.29 14.42
N VAL A 54 11.74 -1.57 15.22
CA VAL A 54 10.50 -0.79 15.23
C VAL A 54 10.74 0.67 15.63
N GLU A 55 11.71 0.94 16.51
CA GLU A 55 12.10 2.30 16.90
C GLU A 55 12.73 3.05 15.72
N GLN A 56 13.55 2.36 14.92
CA GLN A 56 14.19 2.91 13.72
C GLN A 56 13.20 3.16 12.58
N LEU A 57 12.15 2.32 12.47
CA LEU A 57 11.12 2.40 11.43
C LEU A 57 10.50 3.81 11.31
N ALA A 58 10.17 4.45 12.44
CA ALA A 58 9.53 5.77 12.42
C ALA A 58 10.44 6.86 11.87
N HIS A 59 11.74 6.78 12.17
CA HIS A 59 12.72 7.73 11.64
C HIS A 59 12.92 7.49 10.14
N TYR A 60 13.13 6.23 9.75
CA TYR A 60 13.31 5.84 8.35
C TYR A 60 12.14 6.27 7.47
N THR A 61 10.91 5.95 7.88
CA THR A 61 9.72 6.36 7.11
C THR A 61 9.61 7.86 7.01
N LYS A 62 9.86 8.64 8.07
CA LYS A 62 9.85 10.11 7.98
C LYS A 62 10.89 10.65 7.00
N GLN A 63 12.10 10.12 7.03
CA GLN A 63 13.20 10.56 6.16
C GLN A 63 12.92 10.27 4.70
N TYR A 64 12.39 9.09 4.38
CA TYR A 64 12.23 8.62 3.00
C TYR A 64 10.79 8.71 2.48
N TRP A 65 9.84 9.23 3.26
CA TRP A 65 8.41 9.24 2.92
C TRP A 65 8.09 9.79 1.53
N PRO A 66 8.64 10.95 1.09
CA PRO A 66 8.32 11.50 -0.22
C PRO A 66 8.67 10.52 -1.36
N ILE A 67 9.83 9.85 -1.24
CA ILE A 67 10.33 8.89 -2.24
C ILE A 67 9.51 7.60 -2.20
N LEU A 68 9.26 7.06 -1.01
CA LEU A 68 8.46 5.84 -0.83
C LEU A 68 7.04 6.02 -1.39
N LYS A 69 6.39 7.15 -1.06
CA LYS A 69 5.04 7.47 -1.54
C LYS A 69 5.00 7.55 -3.06
N ALA A 70 5.94 8.26 -3.68
CA ALA A 70 6.01 8.40 -5.13
C ALA A 70 6.18 7.04 -5.83
N ARG A 71 7.11 6.21 -5.34
CA ARG A 71 7.36 4.88 -5.92
C ARG A 71 6.19 3.91 -5.71
N LEU A 72 5.48 3.99 -4.58
CA LEU A 72 4.29 3.17 -4.33
C LEU A 72 3.14 3.55 -5.26
N LEU A 73 2.91 4.86 -5.49
CA LEU A 73 1.91 5.33 -6.43
C LEU A 73 2.26 5.01 -7.89
N ALA A 74 3.54 5.02 -8.24
CA ALA A 74 4.03 4.66 -9.58
C ALA A 74 4.09 3.15 -9.82
N GLY A 75 3.91 2.31 -8.78
CA GLY A 75 4.09 0.86 -8.89
C GLY A 75 5.55 0.40 -9.02
N GLU A 76 6.51 1.25 -8.67
CA GLU A 76 7.95 1.01 -8.82
C GLU A 76 8.66 0.61 -7.51
N TYR A 77 7.89 0.50 -6.42
CA TYR A 77 8.41 0.06 -5.13
C TYR A 77 8.63 -1.45 -5.11
N HIS A 78 9.84 -1.86 -4.76
CA HIS A 78 10.21 -3.27 -4.63
C HIS A 78 10.51 -3.55 -3.16
N PRO A 79 9.66 -4.34 -2.46
CA PRO A 79 9.89 -4.70 -1.07
C PRO A 79 11.10 -5.63 -0.94
N GLN A 80 11.76 -5.59 0.21
CA GLN A 80 12.75 -6.60 0.59
C GLN A 80 12.03 -7.80 1.20
N GLY A 81 12.48 -9.01 0.86
CA GLY A 81 11.94 -10.29 1.33
C GLY A 81 12.96 -11.06 2.17
#